data_AF-T1BTY2-F1
#
_entry.id   AF-T1BTY2-F1
#
_cell.length_a   1.000
_cell.length_b   1.000
_cell.length_c   1.000
_cell.angle_alpha   90.00
_cell.angle_beta   90.00
_cell.angle_gamma   90.00
#
_symmetry.space_group_name_H-M   'P 1'
#
loop_
_entity.id
_entity.type
_entity.pdbx_description
1 polymer ?
#
loop_
_entity_poly.entity_id
_entity_poly.type
_entity_poly.pdbx_seq_one_letter_code
_entity_poly.pdbx_strand_id
1 'polypeptide(L)' 'MTEVLATFPSLQDPKSKRPLMERTILIANTSNMPVAAREASVYTG' A
#
# COMPACT_ATOMS: atom_id res chain seq x y z
N MET A 1 -4.34 4.72 -7.61
CA MET A 1 -4.54 3.88 -6.40
C MET A 1 -5.05 2.49 -6.76
N THR A 2 -6.12 2.36 -7.56
CA THR A 2 -6.69 1.07 -8.00
C THR A 2 -5.68 0.16 -8.68
N GLU A 3 -4.80 0.71 -9.54
CA GLU A 3 -3.74 -0.04 -10.20
C GLU A 3 -2.78 -0.71 -9.22
N VAL A 4 -2.38 0.00 -8.16
CA VAL A 4 -1.52 -0.56 -7.10
C VAL A 4 -2.26 -1.70 -6.40
N LEU A 5 -3.52 -1.51 -6.02
CA LEU A 5 -4.31 -2.57 -5.39
C LEU A 5 -4.48 -3.82 -6.29
N ALA A 6 -4.57 -3.65 -7.60
CA ALA A 6 -4.72 -4.76 -8.55
C ALA A 6 -3.40 -5.48 -8.83
N THR A 7 -2.28 -4.76 -8.93
CA THR A 7 -0.99 -5.31 -9.39
C THR A 7 -0.08 -5.74 -8.26
N PHE A 8 -0.14 -5.10 -7.09
CA PHE A 8 0.78 -5.35 -5.98
C PHE A 8 0.75 -6.79 -5.44
N PRO A 9 -0.42 -7.49 -5.36
CA PRO A 9 -0.46 -8.89 -4.95
C PRO A 9 0.30 -9.85 -5.88
N SER A 10 0.51 -9.46 -7.15
CA SER A 10 1.24 -10.26 -8.15
C SER A 10 2.77 -10.10 -8.07
N LEU A 11 3.26 -9.09 -7.33
CA LEU A 11 4.69 -8.86 -7.16
C LEU A 11 5.29 -9.93 -6.23
N GLN A 12 6.42 -10.51 -6.64
CA GLN A 12 7.17 -11.47 -5.84
C GLN A 12 8.31 -10.77 -5.09
N ASP A 13 8.53 -11.14 -3.83
CA ASP A 13 9.71 -10.75 -3.08
C ASP A 13 10.96 -11.45 -3.68
N PRO A 14 11.98 -10.71 -4.15
CA PRO A 14 13.15 -11.30 -4.76
C PRO A 14 13.96 -12.18 -3.79
N LYS A 15 13.86 -11.94 -2.47
CA LYS A 15 14.60 -12.68 -1.43
C LYS A 15 13.94 -14.00 -1.07
N SER A 16 12.62 -13.99 -0.86
CA SER A 16 11.87 -15.16 -0.38
C SER A 16 11.13 -15.91 -1.49
N LYS A 17 10.99 -15.32 -2.69
CA LYS A 17 10.16 -15.83 -3.80
C LYS A 17 8.68 -15.99 -3.47
N ARG A 18 8.24 -15.46 -2.33
CA ARG A 18 6.84 -15.42 -1.90
C ARG A 18 6.18 -14.09 -2.33
N PRO A 19 4.84 -13.99 -2.34
CA PRO A 19 4.18 -12.73 -2.67
C PRO A 19 4.65 -11.58 -1.77
N LEU A 20 5.04 -10.44 -2.37
CA LEU A 20 5.56 -9.27 -1.66
C LEU A 20 4.55 -8.70 -0.64
N MET A 21 3.26 -8.94 -0.91
CA MET A 21 2.14 -8.57 -0.04
C MET A 21 2.20 -9.23 1.34
N GLU A 22 2.77 -10.43 1.48
CA GLU A 22 2.86 -11.13 2.77
C GLU A 22 3.69 -10.39 3.82
N ARG A 23 4.50 -9.41 3.39
CA ARG A 23 5.42 -8.65 4.24
C ARG A 23 5.31 -7.14 4.06
N THR A 24 4.21 -6.66 3.48
CA THR A 24 4.01 -5.24 3.17
C THR A 24 2.66 -4.78 3.72
N ILE A 25 2.66 -3.66 4.46
CA ILE A 25 1.45 -2.94 4.84
C ILE A 25 1.29 -1.76 3.88
N LEU A 26 0.09 -1.60 3.30
CA LEU A 26 -0.22 -0.52 2.37
C LEU A 26 -1.16 0.49 3.02
N ILE A 27 -0.73 1.73 3.18
CA ILE A 27 -1.58 2.85 3.59
C ILE A 27 -1.96 3.64 2.33
N ALA A 28 -3.23 3.57 1.97
CA ALA A 28 -3.76 4.22 0.77
C ALA A 28 -4.29 5.62 1.09
N ASN A 29 -3.71 6.64 0.45
CA ASN A 29 -4.22 8.00 0.49
C ASN A 29 -4.59 8.46 -0.91
N THR A 30 -5.85 8.79 -1.13
CA THR A 30 -6.34 9.31 -2.41
C THR A 30 -6.63 10.82 -2.31
N SER A 31 -6.65 11.51 -3.46
CA SER A 31 -6.84 12.97 -3.52
C SER A 31 -8.19 13.41 -2.96
N ASN A 32 -9.21 12.56 -3.04
CA ASN A 32 -10.57 12.80 -2.56
C ASN A 32 -10.81 12.40 -1.10
N MET A 33 -9.80 11.90 -0.37
CA MET A 33 -9.92 11.63 1.07
C MET A 33 -9.86 12.93 1.90
N PRO A 34 -10.46 12.96 3.11
CA PRO A 34 -10.36 14.09 4.03
C PRO A 34 -8.91 14.51 4.28
N VAL A 35 -8.64 15.81 4.28
CA VAL A 35 -7.29 16.36 4.47
C VAL A 35 -6.65 15.87 5.77
N ALA A 36 -7.41 15.83 6.87
CA ALA A 36 -6.94 15.31 8.15
C ALA A 36 -6.54 13.82 8.08
N ALA A 37 -7.26 13.01 7.31
CA ALA A 37 -6.90 11.60 7.13
C ALA A 37 -5.60 11.45 6.32
N ARG A 38 -5.37 12.32 5.34
CA ARG A 38 -4.13 12.34 4.56
C ARG A 38 -2.92 12.75 5.42
N GLU A 39 -3.09 13.71 6.33
CA GLU A 39 -2.04 14.06 7.29
C GLU A 39 -1.76 12.90 8.27
N ALA A 40 -2.80 12.37 8.91
CA ALA A 40 -2.69 11.30 9.89
C ALA A 40 -2.03 10.03 9.33
N SER A 41 -2.25 9.74 8.04
CA SER A 41 -1.71 8.56 7.37
C SER A 41 -0.18 8.46 7.39
N VAL A 42 0.54 9.58 7.45
CA VAL A 42 2.01 9.61 7.48
C VAL A 42 2.54 9.15 8.84
N TYR A 43 1.74 9.31 9.89
CA TYR A 43 2.08 8.93 11.27
C TYR A 43 1.50 7.58 11.69
N THR A 44 0.63 6.98 10.86
CA THR A 44 -0.05 5.72 11.14
C THR A 44 0.79 4.50 10.72
N GLY A 45 1.72 4.69 9.79
CA GLY A 45 2.59 3.63 9.23
C GLY A 45 3.76 3.26 10.11
#